data_AF-A0ABC8QI60-F1
#
_entry.id   AF-A0ABC8QI60-F1
#
_cell.length_a   1.000
_cell.length_b   1.000
_cell.length_c   1.000
_cell.angle_alpha   90.00
_cell.angle_beta   90.00
_cell.angle_gamma   90.00
#
_symmetry.space_group_name_H-M   'P 1'
#
loop_
_entity.id
_entity.type
_entity.pdbx_description
1 polymer ?
#
loop_
_entity_poly.entity_id
_entity_poly.type
_entity_poly.pdbx_seq_one_letter_code
_entity_poly.pdbx_strand_id
1 'polypeptide(L)' 'MDELKEATKRRASFAQTMKAVFWSFFGVRKGRDHDRDMAQLNPVHVIIAGILAAVMFIVVLLLIVRAVVG' A
#
# COMPACT_ATOMS: atom_id res chain seq x y z
N MET A 1 -20.41 -27.95 13.14
CA MET A 1 -20.06 -27.25 14.39
C MET A 1 -18.58 -26.91 14.49
N ASP A 2 -17.69 -27.61 13.76
CA ASP A 2 -16.25 -27.31 13.74
C ASP A 2 -15.86 -26.12 12.84
N GLU A 3 -16.63 -25.82 11.80
CA GLU A 3 -16.40 -24.64 10.92
C GLU A 3 -16.52 -23.30 11.67
N LEU A 4 -17.38 -23.21 12.69
CA LEU A 4 -17.56 -21.99 13.49
C LEU A 4 -16.37 -21.71 14.44
N LYS A 5 -15.66 -22.76 14.86
CA LYS A 5 -14.43 -22.66 15.67
C LYS A 5 -13.23 -22.21 14.86
N GLU A 6 -13.20 -22.52 13.55
CA GLU A 6 -12.11 -22.08 12.68
C GLU A 6 -12.24 -20.59 12.30
N ALA A 7 -13.47 -20.12 12.09
CA ALA A 7 -13.76 -18.72 11.79
C ALA A 7 -13.34 -17.75 12.91
N THR A 8 -13.40 -18.18 14.17
CA THR A 8 -13.06 -17.36 15.35
C THR A 8 -11.56 -17.34 15.68
N LYS A 9 -10.77 -18.27 15.13
CA LYS A 9 -9.31 -18.31 15.31
C LYS A 9 -8.57 -17.37 14.35
N ARG A 10 -9.23 -16.89 13.29
CA ARG A 10 -8.74 -15.81 12.41
C ARG A 10 -8.91 -14.44 13.07
N ARG A 11 -8.45 -14.27 14.31
CA ARG A 11 -8.10 -12.92 14.76
C ARG A 11 -6.95 -12.49 13.87
N ALA A 12 -7.18 -11.48 13.03
CA ALA A 12 -6.08 -10.83 12.35
C ALA A 12 -5.04 -10.49 13.43
N SER A 13 -3.89 -11.16 13.37
CA SER A 13 -2.86 -11.01 14.39
C SER A 13 -2.47 -9.53 14.46
N PHE A 14 -2.10 -9.02 15.63
CA PHE A 14 -1.53 -7.67 15.75
C PHE A 14 -0.40 -7.43 14.73
N ALA A 15 0.38 -8.48 14.45
CA ALA A 15 1.41 -8.46 13.41
C ALA A 15 0.84 -8.33 11.98
N GLN A 16 -0.34 -8.90 11.72
CA GLN A 16 -1.06 -8.74 10.45
C GLN A 16 -1.62 -7.32 10.29
N THR A 17 -2.09 -6.72 11.39
CA THR A 17 -2.49 -5.31 11.43
C THR A 17 -1.30 -4.40 11.16
N MET A 18 -0.15 -4.64 11.82
CA MET A 18 1.09 -3.90 11.56
C MET A 18 1.55 -4.05 10.11
N LYS A 19 1.55 -5.28 9.59
CA LYS A 19 1.91 -5.59 8.20
C LYS A 19 0.96 -4.89 7.21
N ALA A 20 -0.33 -4.79 7.53
CA ALA A 20 -1.30 -4.04 6.74
C ALA A 20 -1.03 -2.54 6.78
N VAL A 21 -0.67 -1.98 7.94
CA VAL A 21 -0.29 -0.57 8.08
C VAL A 21 0.97 -0.26 7.24
N PHE A 22 2.01 -1.10 7.32
CA PHE A 22 3.21 -0.98 6.47
C PHE A 22 2.88 -1.06 4.97
N TRP A 23 1.96 -1.93 4.58
CA TRP A 23 1.49 -2.03 3.20
C TRP A 23 0.70 -0.81 2.72
N SER A 24 -0.01 -0.14 3.63
CA SER A 24 -0.69 1.13 3.37
C SER A 24 0.30 2.29 3.22
N PHE A 25 1.41 2.29 3.96
CA PHE A 25 2.47 3.30 3.81
C PHE A 25 3.27 3.13 2.51
N PHE A 26 3.47 1.88 2.08
CA PHE A 26 4.21 1.57 0.85
C PHE A 26 3.37 1.71 -0.43
N GLY A 27 2.04 1.82 -0.31
CA GLY A 27 1.16 2.11 -1.45
C GLY A 27 0.86 0.93 -2.39
N VAL A 28 1.14 -0.32 -1.99
CA VAL A 28 0.97 -1.50 -2.89
C VAL A 28 -0.43 -2.11 -2.80
N ARG A 29 -1.40 -1.51 -2.12
CA ARG A 29 -2.81 -1.97 -2.20
C ARG A 29 -3.57 -1.42 -3.41
N LYS A 30 -2.92 -1.31 -4.56
CA LYS A 30 -3.55 -1.01 -5.86
C LYS A 30 -4.00 -2.31 -6.53
N GLY A 31 -4.94 -3.03 -5.93
CA GLY A 31 -5.29 -4.34 -6.47
C GLY A 31 -6.59 -4.95 -5.99
N ARG A 32 -7.58 -4.17 -5.55
CA ARG A 32 -8.86 -4.78 -5.16
C ARG A 32 -10.16 -4.14 -5.64
N ASP A 33 -10.17 -2.94 -6.22
CA ASP A 33 -11.43 -2.35 -6.70
C ASP A 33 -11.25 -1.54 -7.98
N HIS A 34 -10.48 -2.04 -8.96
CA HIS A 34 -10.22 -1.29 -10.19
C HIS A 34 -11.01 -1.79 -11.41
N ASP A 35 -11.46 -3.04 -11.44
CA ASP A 35 -12.03 -3.64 -12.66
C ASP A 35 -13.36 -3.02 -13.13
N ARG A 36 -14.04 -2.21 -12.29
CA ARG A 36 -15.27 -1.50 -12.70
C ARG A 36 -15.05 -0.05 -13.16
N ASP A 37 -13.97 0.61 -12.73
CA ASP A 37 -13.70 2.03 -13.03
C ASP A 37 -12.53 2.23 -14.02
N MET A 38 -11.74 1.19 -14.32
CA MET A 38 -10.67 1.23 -15.35
C MET A 38 -11.17 1.54 -16.76
N ALA A 39 -12.48 1.41 -17.02
CA ALA A 39 -13.07 1.70 -18.33
C ALA A 39 -13.29 3.20 -18.59
N GLN A 40 -13.32 4.05 -17.54
CA GLN A 40 -13.54 5.50 -17.69
C GLN A 40 -12.33 6.35 -17.30
N LEU A 41 -11.44 5.86 -16.41
CA LEU A 41 -10.20 6.56 -16.04
C LEU A 41 -9.01 6.00 -16.83
N ASN A 42 -8.45 6.82 -17.70
CA ASN A 42 -7.36 6.42 -18.60
C ASN A 42 -6.16 5.89 -17.79
N PRO A 43 -5.79 4.59 -17.92
CA PRO A 43 -4.79 3.92 -17.08
C PRO A 43 -3.42 4.63 -17.04
N VAL A 44 -3.13 5.42 -18.07
CA VAL A 44 -1.94 6.27 -18.19
C VAL A 44 -1.80 7.24 -17.00
N HIS A 45 -2.89 7.88 -16.55
CA HIS A 45 -2.82 8.83 -15.44
C HIS A 45 -2.40 8.15 -14.13
N VAL A 46 -2.85 6.92 -13.91
CA VAL A 46 -2.54 6.17 -12.68
C VAL A 46 -1.09 5.68 -12.67
N ILE A 47 -0.52 5.44 -13.85
CA ILE A 47 0.91 5.12 -14.02
C ILE A 47 1.76 6.37 -13.72
N ILE A 48 1.39 7.51 -14.32
CA ILE A 48 2.09 8.79 -14.09
C ILE A 48 2.05 9.19 -12.62
N ALA A 49 0.88 9.13 -11.97
CA ALA A 49 0.73 9.44 -10.55
C ALA A 49 1.58 8.52 -9.65
N GLY A 50 1.65 7.22 -9.97
CA GLY A 50 2.49 6.26 -9.25
C GLY A 50 3.99 6.56 -9.39
N ILE A 51 4.44 6.92 -10.59
CA ILE A 51 5.83 7.28 -10.85
C ILE A 51 6.19 8.58 -10.10
N LEU A 52 5.34 9.60 -10.17
CA LEU A 52 5.56 10.86 -9.45
C LEU A 52 5.64 10.66 -7.94
N ALA A 53 4.75 9.84 -7.37
CA ALA A 53 4.79 9.52 -5.94
C ALA A 53 6.08 8.78 -5.54
N ALA A 54 6.54 7.84 -6.36
CA ALA A 54 7.80 7.13 -6.11
C ALA A 54 9.02 8.05 -6.17
N VAL A 55 9.08 8.94 -7.17
CA VAL A 55 10.15 9.93 -7.29
C VAL A 55 10.17 10.86 -6.09
N MET A 56 9.00 11.38 -5.70
CA MET A 56 8.88 12.25 -4.52
C MET A 56 9.37 11.55 -3.25
N PHE A 57 8.99 10.28 -3.06
CA PHE A 57 9.42 9.48 -1.91
C PHE A 57 10.95 9.32 -1.84
N ILE A 58 11.58 9.03 -2.97
CA ILE A 58 13.05 8.92 -3.06
C ILE A 58 13.72 10.25 -2.72
N VAL A 59 13.22 11.37 -3.26
CA VAL A 59 13.77 12.71 -2.96
C VAL A 59 13.71 13.01 -1.47
N VAL A 60 12.58 12.75 -0.83
CA VAL A 60 12.40 12.95 0.61
C VAL A 60 13.41 12.12 1.41
N LEU A 61 13.58 10.84 1.07
CA LEU A 61 14.57 9.98 1.75
C LEU A 61 16.00 10.51 1.58
N LEU A 62 16.37 10.94 0.37
CA LEU A 62 17.70 11.51 0.11
C LEU A 62 17.94 12.79 0.90
N LEU A 63 16.93 13.66 1.04
CA LEU A 63 17.03 14.86 1.86
C LEU A 63 17.24 14.52 3.33
N ILE A 64 16.49 13.55 3.86
CA ILE A 64 16.66 13.09 5.25
C ILE A 64 18.08 12.56 5.47
N VAL A 65 18.57 11.69 4.58
CA VAL A 65 19.92 11.13 4.70
C VAL A 65 20.97 12.22 4.69
N ARG A 66 20.85 13.19 3.77
CA ARG A 66 21.78 14.32 3.70
C ARG A 66 21.73 15.19 4.96
N ALA A 67 20.55 15.41 5.52
CA ALA A 67 20.39 16.21 6.74
C ALA A 67 20.93 15.51 8.01
N VAL A 68 21.01 14.17 8.01
CA VAL A 68 21.51 13.40 9.16
C VAL A 68 23.01 13.12 9.05
N VAL A 69 23.52 12.89 7.84
CA VAL A 69 24.93 12.54 7.59
C VAL A 69 25.81 13.78 7.38
N GLY A 70 25.24 14.86 6.83
CA GLY A 70 25.92 16.14 6.65
C GLY A 70 25.88 16.99 7.90
#